data_AF-A0A6I3T4E1-F1
#
_entry.id   AF-A0A6I3T4E1-F1
#
_cell.length_a   1.000
_cell.length_b   1.000
_cell.length_c   1.000
_cell.angle_alpha   90.00
_cell.angle_beta   90.00
_cell.angle_gamma   90.00
#
_symmetry.space_group_name_H-M   'P 1'
#
loop_
_entity.id
_entity.type
_entity.pdbx_description
1 polymer ?
#
loop_
_entity_poly.entity_id
_entity_poly.type
_entity_poly.pdbx_seq_one_letter_code
_entity_poly.pdbx_strand_id
1 'polypeptide(L)'
;MWRTIFITVLGLASTPAWSVDRQCTPDAKARFTFTWIPKTAAEPNVGSIRITDRAGATVQMLDNVENYYGDSESAVDLMDTRDFNNDGCGDLVVTSSVAGIGNTSTTAFLYHPAGGRFVEHEALSGIMGLDIDPRDRRCVTGFGKGGAVDIHTARYCWSKGRLVLKEEYSVSQRVNLEGEPTCYMHTTTTYRHGKKKVRTECTKDL
;
A
#
# COMPACT_ATOMS: atom_id res chain seq x y z
N MET A 1 -34.78 21.46 -47.24
CA MET A 1 -33.66 20.52 -47.02
C MET A 1 -33.06 20.80 -45.65
N TRP A 2 -33.31 19.96 -44.65
CA TRP A 2 -32.67 20.05 -43.34
C TRP A 2 -31.73 18.86 -43.19
N ARG A 3 -30.45 19.15 -42.90
CA ARG A 3 -29.41 18.15 -42.63
C ARG A 3 -29.37 17.90 -41.13
N THR A 4 -29.76 16.71 -40.71
CA THR A 4 -29.58 16.23 -39.34
C THR A 4 -28.12 15.86 -39.15
N ILE A 5 -27.42 16.59 -38.27
CA ILE A 5 -26.05 16.28 -37.84
C ILE A 5 -26.15 15.29 -36.67
N PHE A 6 -25.71 14.06 -36.87
CA PHE A 6 -25.49 13.11 -35.77
C PHE A 6 -24.14 13.46 -35.12
N ILE A 7 -24.19 14.00 -33.91
CA ILE A 7 -23.02 14.11 -33.04
C ILE A 7 -22.86 12.77 -32.32
N THR A 8 -21.94 11.95 -32.80
CA THR A 8 -21.52 10.74 -32.11
C THR A 8 -20.68 11.16 -30.91
N VAL A 9 -21.30 11.21 -29.73
CA VAL A 9 -20.57 11.35 -28.47
C VAL A 9 -19.82 10.03 -28.26
N LEU A 10 -18.52 10.01 -28.56
CA LEU A 10 -17.63 8.96 -28.09
C LEU A 10 -17.60 9.05 -26.56
N GLY A 11 -18.39 8.20 -25.90
CA GLY A 11 -18.22 7.94 -24.49
C GLY A 11 -16.83 7.37 -24.27
N LEU A 12 -15.96 8.14 -23.62
CA LEU A 12 -14.75 7.63 -22.99
C LEU A 12 -15.20 6.61 -21.94
N ALA A 13 -15.30 5.34 -22.35
CA ALA A 13 -15.48 4.24 -21.45
C ALA A 13 -14.23 4.20 -20.56
N SER A 14 -14.37 4.68 -19.32
CA SER A 14 -13.37 4.51 -18.28
C SER A 14 -13.13 3.02 -18.16
N THR A 15 -11.96 2.55 -18.57
CA THR A 15 -11.61 1.14 -18.44
C THR A 15 -11.71 0.77 -16.96
N PRO A 16 -12.41 -0.32 -16.59
CA PRO A 16 -12.44 -0.75 -15.21
C PRO A 16 -11.00 -1.08 -14.79
N ALA A 17 -10.61 -0.63 -13.60
CA ALA A 17 -9.32 -0.90 -12.94
C ALA A 17 -9.08 -2.40 -12.60
N TRP A 18 -9.68 -3.32 -13.37
CA TRP A 18 -9.81 -4.75 -13.10
C TRP A 18 -9.62 -5.60 -14.37
N SER A 19 -9.32 -4.97 -15.51
CA SER A 19 -8.85 -5.68 -16.68
C SER A 19 -7.36 -5.89 -16.48
N VAL A 20 -6.94 -7.13 -16.22
CA VAL A 20 -5.53 -7.53 -16.32
C VAL A 20 -5.02 -7.03 -17.66
N ASP A 21 -4.18 -6.00 -17.63
CA ASP A 21 -3.53 -5.52 -18.84
C ASP A 21 -2.59 -6.62 -19.30
N ARG A 22 -2.84 -7.18 -20.49
CA ARG A 22 -2.01 -8.27 -21.03
C ARG A 22 -0.55 -7.85 -21.25
N GLN A 23 -0.27 -6.54 -21.21
CA GLN A 23 1.07 -5.99 -21.28
C GLN A 23 1.76 -5.91 -19.92
N CYS A 24 1.05 -6.18 -18.82
CA CYS A 24 1.55 -6.10 -17.47
C CYS A 24 1.98 -7.46 -16.90
N THR A 25 2.85 -7.38 -15.89
CA THR A 25 3.31 -8.49 -15.07
C THR A 25 3.16 -8.09 -13.60
N PRO A 26 2.79 -9.02 -12.69
CA PRO A 26 2.59 -8.69 -11.27
C PRO A 26 3.85 -8.27 -10.50
N ASP A 27 5.00 -8.31 -11.17
CA ASP A 27 6.30 -7.84 -10.69
C ASP A 27 6.76 -6.71 -11.61
N ALA A 28 6.97 -5.52 -11.04
CA ALA A 28 7.38 -4.34 -11.79
C ALA A 28 8.83 -4.44 -12.27
N LYS A 29 9.71 -5.17 -11.55
CA LYS A 29 11.11 -5.38 -11.94
C LYS A 29 11.24 -6.17 -13.25
N ALA A 30 10.19 -6.87 -13.65
CA ALA A 30 10.14 -7.50 -14.97
C ALA A 30 10.06 -6.47 -16.11
N ARG A 31 9.60 -5.24 -15.88
CA ARG A 31 9.42 -4.19 -16.91
C ARG A 31 10.31 -2.98 -16.71
N PHE A 32 10.58 -2.61 -15.46
CA PHE A 32 11.28 -1.41 -15.09
C PHE A 32 12.47 -1.72 -14.19
N THR A 33 13.49 -0.89 -14.27
CA THR A 33 14.56 -0.84 -13.27
C THR A 33 14.34 0.39 -12.39
N PHE A 34 14.45 0.20 -11.09
CA PHE A 34 14.37 1.27 -10.09
C PHE A 34 15.78 1.54 -9.56
N THR A 35 16.17 2.81 -9.52
CA THR A 35 17.45 3.23 -8.93
C THR A 35 17.19 4.30 -7.89
N TRP A 36 17.63 4.05 -6.65
CA TRP A 36 17.69 5.06 -5.62
C TRP A 36 18.81 6.07 -5.92
N ILE A 37 18.47 7.36 -5.83
CA ILE A 37 19.42 8.46 -5.99
C ILE A 37 19.26 9.34 -4.74
N PRO A 38 20.17 9.26 -3.76
CA PRO A 38 20.08 10.10 -2.57
C PRO A 38 20.23 11.58 -2.96
N LYS A 39 19.50 12.46 -2.28
CA LYS A 39 19.53 13.90 -2.50
C LYS A 39 20.94 14.45 -2.28
N THR A 40 21.59 14.01 -1.21
CA THR A 40 23.00 14.27 -0.92
C THR A 40 23.61 13.10 -0.16
N ALA A 41 24.94 13.02 -0.12
CA ALA A 41 25.63 12.04 0.73
C ALA A 41 25.34 12.21 2.24
N ALA A 42 25.00 13.43 2.68
CA ALA A 42 24.65 13.73 4.07
C ALA A 42 23.16 13.46 4.40
N GLU A 43 22.32 13.34 3.39
CA GLU A 43 20.88 13.04 3.50
C GLU A 43 20.55 11.77 2.68
N PRO A 44 21.13 10.60 2.99
CA PRO A 44 21.01 9.42 2.13
C PRO A 44 19.59 8.85 2.07
N ASN A 45 18.75 9.18 3.04
CA ASN A 45 17.38 8.66 3.19
C ASN A 45 16.31 9.53 2.55
N VAL A 46 16.68 10.67 1.95
CA VAL A 46 15.79 11.52 1.17
C VAL A 46 16.38 11.64 -0.22
N GLY A 47 15.58 11.51 -1.26
CA GLY A 47 16.12 11.48 -2.63
C GLY A 47 15.07 11.28 -3.69
N SER A 48 15.51 10.67 -4.78
CA SER A 48 14.68 10.38 -5.94
C SER A 48 14.79 8.91 -6.32
N ILE A 49 13.73 8.40 -6.93
CA ILE A 49 13.72 7.09 -7.58
C ILE A 49 13.68 7.32 -9.08
N ARG A 50 14.78 6.95 -9.74
CA ARG A 50 14.84 6.92 -11.20
C ARG A 50 14.26 5.61 -11.69
N ILE A 51 13.32 5.70 -12.62
CA ILE A 51 12.65 4.57 -13.24
C ILE A 51 13.05 4.52 -14.71
N THR A 52 13.64 3.40 -15.13
CA THR A 52 14.02 3.17 -16.53
C THR A 52 13.25 1.98 -17.10
N ASP A 53 12.95 2.00 -18.39
CA ASP A 53 12.41 0.85 -19.10
C ASP A 53 13.49 -0.21 -19.42
N ARG A 54 13.10 -1.31 -20.08
CA ARG A 54 14.02 -2.38 -20.51
C ARG A 54 15.09 -1.93 -21.51
N ALA A 55 14.84 -0.85 -22.26
CA ALA A 55 15.83 -0.27 -23.17
C ALA A 55 16.83 0.64 -22.44
N GLY A 56 16.62 0.88 -21.14
CA GLY A 56 17.44 1.75 -20.31
C GLY A 56 17.06 3.22 -20.39
N ALA A 57 15.97 3.56 -21.08
CA ALA A 57 15.49 4.95 -21.14
C ALA A 57 14.82 5.32 -19.82
N THR A 58 15.17 6.46 -19.25
CA THR A 58 14.44 7.03 -18.10
C THR A 58 13.02 7.38 -18.53
N VAL A 59 12.04 6.72 -17.92
CA VAL A 59 10.62 6.96 -18.18
C VAL A 59 9.97 7.83 -17.11
N GLN A 60 10.54 7.85 -15.91
CA GLN A 60 10.04 8.69 -14.81
C GLN A 60 11.12 8.94 -13.76
N MET A 61 11.01 10.08 -13.08
CA MET A 61 11.68 10.38 -11.83
C MET A 61 10.61 10.63 -10.77
N LEU A 62 10.72 9.97 -9.62
CA LEU A 62 9.93 10.27 -8.42
C LEU A 62 10.82 11.02 -7.45
N ASP A 63 10.61 12.32 -7.28
CA ASP A 63 11.45 13.19 -6.45
C ASP A 63 10.91 13.34 -5.02
N ASN A 64 11.79 13.74 -4.09
CA ASN A 64 11.49 13.96 -2.68
C ASN A 64 10.83 12.75 -1.99
N VAL A 65 11.31 11.55 -2.34
CA VAL A 65 10.89 10.30 -1.71
C VAL A 65 11.75 10.08 -0.46
N GLU A 66 11.13 9.58 0.61
CA GLU A 66 11.84 9.07 1.78
C GLU A 66 12.08 7.57 1.63
N ASN A 67 13.32 7.12 1.86
CA ASN A 67 13.71 5.72 1.88
C ASN A 67 14.53 5.47 3.14
N TYR A 68 13.94 4.76 4.09
CA TYR A 68 14.58 4.41 5.36
C TYR A 68 15.91 3.68 5.16
N TYR A 69 16.03 2.90 4.08
CA TYR A 69 17.22 2.14 3.73
C TYR A 69 18.06 2.82 2.64
N GLY A 70 17.93 4.13 2.45
CA GLY A 70 18.58 4.87 1.37
C GLY A 70 20.12 4.91 1.45
N ASP A 71 20.67 4.62 2.63
CA ASP A 71 22.10 4.44 2.90
C ASP A 71 22.59 2.99 2.73
N SER A 72 21.68 2.04 2.48
CA SER A 72 22.02 0.63 2.31
C SER A 72 22.54 0.33 0.90
N GLU A 73 23.56 -0.54 0.81
CA GLU A 73 24.01 -1.11 -0.48
C GLU A 73 22.88 -1.87 -1.20
N SER A 74 21.85 -2.30 -0.47
CA SER A 74 20.68 -3.02 -0.98
C SER A 74 19.42 -2.15 -1.08
N ALA A 75 19.54 -0.81 -1.05
CA ALA A 75 18.40 0.11 -1.07
C ALA A 75 17.36 -0.18 -2.17
N VAL A 76 17.80 -0.71 -3.33
CA VAL A 76 16.94 -1.09 -4.47
C VAL A 76 16.27 -2.46 -4.30
N ASP A 77 16.94 -3.40 -3.63
CA ASP A 77 16.38 -4.72 -3.34
C ASP A 77 15.31 -4.66 -2.25
N LEU A 78 15.35 -3.62 -1.43
CA LEU A 78 14.40 -3.34 -0.36
C LEU A 78 13.14 -2.58 -0.84
N MET A 79 13.11 -2.16 -2.11
CA MET A 79 11.89 -1.66 -2.75
C MET A 79 11.00 -2.82 -3.20
N ASP A 80 9.77 -2.83 -2.70
CA ASP A 80 8.78 -3.84 -3.05
C ASP A 80 8.06 -3.46 -4.34
N THR A 81 7.94 -4.42 -5.25
CA THR A 81 7.42 -4.19 -6.61
C THR A 81 6.28 -5.12 -6.99
N ARG A 82 5.68 -5.75 -5.97
CA ARG A 82 4.49 -6.59 -6.11
C ARG A 82 3.29 -5.75 -6.57
N ASP A 83 2.31 -6.41 -7.17
CA ASP A 83 1.01 -5.86 -7.56
C ASP A 83 0.08 -5.74 -6.34
N PHE A 84 0.01 -4.55 -5.75
CA PHE A 84 -0.76 -4.24 -4.54
C PHE A 84 -2.22 -3.94 -4.82
N ASN A 85 -2.55 -3.52 -6.06
CA ASN A 85 -3.92 -3.24 -6.47
C ASN A 85 -4.63 -4.41 -7.20
N ASN A 86 -3.88 -5.47 -7.47
CA ASN A 86 -4.28 -6.67 -8.19
C ASN A 86 -4.85 -6.35 -9.60
N ASP A 87 -4.25 -5.39 -10.30
CA ASP A 87 -4.58 -5.01 -11.68
C ASP A 87 -3.73 -5.75 -12.73
N GLY A 88 -2.78 -6.57 -12.28
CA GLY A 88 -1.85 -7.33 -13.10
C GLY A 88 -0.52 -6.62 -13.37
N CYS A 89 -0.38 -5.35 -12.98
CA CYS A 89 0.84 -4.56 -13.08
C CYS A 89 1.51 -4.46 -11.70
N GLY A 90 2.82 -4.73 -11.64
CA GLY A 90 3.58 -4.50 -10.42
C GLY A 90 3.63 -3.02 -10.07
N ASP A 91 3.51 -2.72 -8.78
CA ASP A 91 3.56 -1.39 -8.21
C ASP A 91 4.96 -1.08 -7.67
N LEU A 92 5.09 0.00 -6.89
CA LEU A 92 6.32 0.32 -6.16
C LEU A 92 5.96 0.77 -4.74
N VAL A 93 6.46 0.07 -3.72
CA VAL A 93 6.33 0.44 -2.31
C VAL A 93 7.71 0.60 -1.71
N VAL A 94 7.90 1.75 -1.04
CA VAL A 94 9.17 2.13 -0.42
C VAL A 94 8.94 2.31 1.07
N THR A 95 9.78 1.70 1.90
CA THR A 95 9.73 1.95 3.35
C THR A 95 10.28 3.34 3.63
N SER A 96 9.44 4.27 4.09
CA SER A 96 9.84 5.65 4.36
C SER A 96 10.44 5.81 5.76
N SER A 97 9.89 5.10 6.74
CA SER A 97 10.40 5.11 8.12
C SER A 97 10.12 3.82 8.87
N VAL A 98 10.95 3.53 9.87
CA VAL A 98 10.74 2.45 10.83
C VAL A 98 10.84 3.03 12.24
N ALA A 99 9.76 2.93 13.01
CA ALA A 99 9.75 3.35 14.42
C ALA A 99 10.54 2.36 15.29
N GLY A 100 11.06 2.83 16.44
CA GLY A 100 11.85 1.97 17.35
C GLY A 100 11.12 0.73 17.88
N ILE A 101 9.78 0.72 17.86
CA ILE A 101 8.95 -0.44 18.21
C ILE A 101 8.64 -1.39 17.03
N GLY A 102 9.23 -1.11 15.86
CA GLY A 102 9.16 -1.95 14.65
C GLY A 102 8.01 -1.63 13.70
N ASN A 103 7.24 -0.57 13.94
CA ASN A 103 6.21 -0.14 12.98
C ASN A 103 6.86 0.47 11.73
N THR A 104 6.41 0.07 10.55
CA THR A 104 6.90 0.60 9.28
C THR A 104 5.86 1.53 8.66
N SER A 105 6.33 2.68 8.17
CA SER A 105 5.59 3.56 7.28
C SER A 105 6.11 3.36 5.86
N THR A 106 5.22 3.48 4.88
CA THR A 106 5.59 3.28 3.48
C THR A 106 5.00 4.37 2.59
N THR A 107 5.67 4.65 1.48
CA THR A 107 5.11 5.41 0.37
C THR A 107 4.84 4.44 -0.76
N ALA A 108 3.58 4.35 -1.17
CA ALA A 108 3.12 3.43 -2.21
C ALA A 108 2.80 4.19 -3.50
N PHE A 109 3.36 3.75 -4.61
CA PHE A 109 3.11 4.25 -5.95
C PHE A 109 2.50 3.15 -6.81
N LEU A 110 1.28 3.38 -7.30
CA LEU A 110 0.61 2.44 -8.21
C LEU A 110 1.00 2.72 -9.65
N TYR A 111 1.23 1.67 -10.44
CA TYR A 111 1.49 1.84 -11.86
C TYR A 111 0.18 2.09 -12.62
N HIS A 112 0.08 3.23 -13.32
CA HIS A 112 -1.05 3.55 -14.18
C HIS A 112 -0.70 3.23 -15.64
N PRO A 113 -1.12 2.07 -16.20
CA PRO A 113 -0.70 1.64 -17.54
C PRO A 113 -1.13 2.62 -18.64
N ALA A 114 -2.32 3.20 -18.53
CA ALA A 114 -2.82 4.18 -19.51
C ALA A 114 -1.96 5.45 -19.59
N GLY A 115 -1.32 5.82 -18.49
CA GLY A 115 -0.41 6.97 -18.41
C GLY A 115 1.07 6.60 -18.47
N GLY A 116 1.40 5.30 -18.47
CA GLY A 116 2.76 4.81 -18.46
C GLY A 116 3.59 5.26 -17.25
N ARG A 117 2.97 5.55 -16.10
CA ARG A 117 3.63 6.20 -14.96
C ARG A 117 3.19 5.65 -13.61
N PHE A 118 4.08 5.70 -12.64
CA PHE A 118 3.80 5.46 -11.23
C PHE A 118 3.21 6.72 -10.59
N VAL A 119 2.15 6.57 -9.79
CA VAL A 119 1.49 7.67 -9.09
C VAL A 119 1.31 7.28 -7.64
N GLU A 120 1.66 8.19 -6.73
CA GLU A 120 1.47 7.95 -5.31
C GLU A 120 -0.01 7.71 -4.99
N HIS A 121 -0.27 6.71 -4.15
CA HIS A 121 -1.61 6.36 -3.72
C HIS A 121 -1.75 6.57 -2.20
N GLU A 122 -2.21 7.77 -1.83
CA GLU A 122 -2.34 8.26 -0.45
C GLU A 122 -2.96 7.24 0.52
N ALA A 123 -4.10 6.65 0.15
CA ALA A 123 -4.80 5.71 1.04
C ALA A 123 -4.04 4.38 1.25
N LEU A 124 -3.12 4.03 0.35
CA LEU A 124 -2.27 2.83 0.47
C LEU A 124 -1.02 3.18 1.29
N SER A 125 -0.40 4.33 1.03
CA SER A 125 0.71 4.89 1.84
C SER A 125 0.32 5.09 3.31
N GLY A 126 -0.95 5.40 3.59
CA GLY A 126 -1.48 5.56 4.94
C GLY A 126 -1.63 4.25 5.74
N ILE A 127 -1.35 3.09 5.14
CA ILE A 127 -1.42 1.80 5.82
C ILE A 127 -0.06 1.49 6.45
N MET A 128 -0.02 1.51 7.79
CA MET A 128 1.14 1.08 8.56
C MET A 128 1.36 -0.43 8.42
N GLY A 129 2.61 -0.87 8.25
CA GLY A 129 2.93 -2.28 8.07
C GLY A 129 2.24 -2.90 6.86
N LEU A 130 2.15 -2.14 5.77
CA LEU A 130 1.47 -2.53 4.53
C LEU A 130 2.02 -3.85 3.98
N ASP A 131 1.13 -4.80 3.70
CA ASP A 131 1.43 -6.02 2.96
C ASP A 131 0.21 -6.49 2.17
N ILE A 132 0.41 -7.39 1.22
CA ILE A 132 -0.68 -8.07 0.49
C ILE A 132 -1.25 -9.17 1.39
N ASP A 133 -2.58 -9.26 1.50
CA ASP A 133 -3.21 -10.32 2.29
C ASP A 133 -2.92 -11.69 1.65
N PRO A 134 -2.23 -12.61 2.33
CA PRO A 134 -1.88 -13.91 1.76
C PRO A 134 -3.10 -14.78 1.45
N ARG A 135 -4.27 -14.45 2.00
CA ARG A 135 -5.53 -15.20 1.82
C ARG A 135 -6.34 -14.72 0.63
N ASP A 136 -6.17 -13.46 0.20
CA ASP A 136 -6.87 -12.87 -0.94
C ASP A 136 -6.04 -11.70 -1.50
N ARG A 137 -5.42 -11.90 -2.66
CA ARG A 137 -4.56 -10.89 -3.31
C ARG A 137 -5.27 -9.60 -3.69
N ARG A 138 -6.61 -9.57 -3.68
CA ARG A 138 -7.39 -8.33 -3.87
C ARG A 138 -7.46 -7.50 -2.58
N CYS A 139 -6.82 -7.96 -1.51
CA CYS A 139 -6.80 -7.32 -0.23
C CYS A 139 -5.36 -7.05 0.20
N VAL A 140 -5.20 -6.01 0.99
CA VAL A 140 -3.97 -5.64 1.69
C VAL A 140 -4.26 -5.63 3.19
N THR A 141 -3.21 -5.85 3.97
CA THR A 141 -3.24 -5.78 5.42
C THR A 141 -2.37 -4.65 5.90
N GLY A 142 -2.77 -4.04 7.01
CA GLY A 142 -1.93 -3.21 7.84
C GLY A 142 -1.66 -3.91 9.17
N PHE A 143 -0.49 -3.66 9.73
CA PHE A 143 -0.07 -4.13 11.04
C PHE A 143 0.67 -3.01 11.76
N GLY A 144 0.39 -2.81 13.03
CA GLY A 144 1.30 -2.08 13.89
C GLY A 144 1.01 -2.23 15.36
N LYS A 145 1.84 -1.55 16.14
CA LYS A 145 1.91 -1.69 17.59
C LYS A 145 1.85 -0.32 18.27
N GLY A 146 1.09 -0.21 19.35
CA GLY A 146 1.19 0.89 20.31
C GLY A 146 2.21 0.62 21.42
N GLY A 147 2.61 -0.65 21.59
CA GLY A 147 3.54 -1.13 22.60
C GLY A 147 3.71 -2.66 22.51
N ALA A 148 4.33 -3.27 23.52
CA ALA A 148 4.60 -4.72 23.51
C ALA A 148 3.33 -5.59 23.44
N VAL A 149 2.22 -5.09 23.99
CA VAL A 149 0.93 -5.79 24.12
C VAL A 149 -0.24 -5.03 23.52
N ASP A 150 0.05 -3.91 22.82
CA ASP A 150 -0.94 -3.14 22.08
C ASP A 150 -0.67 -3.36 20.59
N ILE A 151 -1.51 -4.19 19.97
CA ILE A 151 -1.36 -4.66 18.60
C ILE A 151 -2.62 -4.27 17.83
N HIS A 152 -2.44 -3.74 16.63
CA HIS A 152 -3.51 -3.43 15.70
C HIS A 152 -3.23 -4.04 14.33
N THR A 153 -4.26 -4.62 13.73
CA THR A 153 -4.24 -5.07 12.34
C THR A 153 -5.51 -4.60 11.64
N ALA A 154 -5.39 -4.33 10.35
CA ALA A 154 -6.52 -3.96 9.53
C ALA A 154 -6.44 -4.66 8.18
N ARG A 155 -7.60 -4.96 7.59
CA ARG A 155 -7.72 -5.60 6.28
C ARG A 155 -8.56 -4.72 5.37
N TYR A 156 -7.99 -4.34 4.24
CA TYR A 156 -8.63 -3.52 3.21
C TYR A 156 -8.70 -4.33 1.94
N CYS A 157 -9.81 -4.24 1.21
CA CYS A 157 -9.93 -4.91 -0.09
C CYS A 157 -10.31 -3.91 -1.17
N TRP A 158 -9.71 -4.09 -2.35
CA TRP A 158 -10.03 -3.31 -3.52
C TRP A 158 -11.48 -3.56 -3.96
N SER A 159 -12.20 -2.48 -4.21
CA SER A 159 -13.55 -2.50 -4.72
C SER A 159 -13.78 -1.25 -5.55
N LYS A 160 -14.04 -1.42 -6.85
CA LYS A 160 -14.25 -0.30 -7.80
C LYS A 160 -13.12 0.73 -7.77
N GLY A 161 -11.87 0.26 -7.71
CA GLY A 161 -10.67 1.10 -7.74
C GLY A 161 -10.36 1.85 -6.44
N ARG A 162 -10.99 1.45 -5.33
CA ARG A 162 -10.76 2.05 -4.01
C ARG A 162 -10.54 0.97 -2.96
N LEU A 163 -9.69 1.26 -1.99
CA LEU A 163 -9.55 0.43 -0.80
C LEU A 163 -10.79 0.58 0.08
N VAL A 164 -11.36 -0.55 0.50
CA VAL A 164 -12.49 -0.60 1.42
C VAL A 164 -12.10 -1.44 2.62
N LEU A 165 -12.10 -0.82 3.80
CA LEU A 165 -11.89 -1.51 5.07
C LEU A 165 -12.94 -2.61 5.27
N LYS A 166 -12.48 -3.83 5.57
CA LYS A 166 -13.33 -5.01 5.80
C LYS A 166 -13.29 -5.48 7.23
N GLU A 167 -12.13 -5.36 7.86
CA GLU A 167 -11.89 -5.88 9.20
C GLU A 167 -10.81 -5.07 9.90
N GLU A 168 -10.98 -4.87 11.19
CA GLU A 168 -9.95 -4.40 12.11
C GLU A 168 -9.90 -5.38 13.27
N TYR A 169 -8.70 -5.60 13.77
CA TYR A 169 -8.48 -6.37 14.99
C TYR A 169 -7.47 -5.63 15.85
N SER A 170 -7.77 -5.49 17.14
CA SER A 170 -6.85 -4.92 18.11
C SER A 170 -6.80 -5.72 19.40
N VAL A 171 -5.63 -5.75 20.01
CA VAL A 171 -5.41 -6.30 21.34
C VAL A 171 -4.88 -5.17 22.21
N SER A 172 -5.45 -4.99 23.40
CA SER A 172 -4.92 -4.06 24.40
C SER A 172 -4.98 -4.66 25.79
N GLN A 173 -4.01 -4.34 26.63
CA GLN A 173 -3.97 -4.83 28.01
C GLN A 173 -4.96 -4.07 28.88
N ARG A 174 -5.75 -4.80 29.66
CA ARG A 174 -6.60 -4.24 30.72
C ARG A 174 -5.92 -4.39 32.07
N VAL A 175 -5.84 -3.29 32.82
CA VAL A 175 -5.28 -3.26 34.18
C VAL A 175 -6.36 -2.96 35.21
N ASN A 176 -6.17 -3.42 36.46
CA ASN A 176 -6.99 -2.99 37.61
C ASN A 176 -6.58 -1.59 38.10
N LEU A 177 -7.19 -1.13 39.20
CA LEU A 177 -6.91 0.19 39.77
C LEU A 177 -5.48 0.30 40.32
N GLU A 178 -4.89 -0.84 40.67
CA GLU A 178 -3.54 -1.01 41.19
C GLU A 178 -2.48 -1.10 40.07
N GLY A 179 -2.91 -1.14 38.80
CA GLY A 179 -2.02 -1.23 37.63
C GLY A 179 -1.62 -2.65 37.24
N GLU A 180 -2.20 -3.67 37.86
CA GLU A 180 -1.89 -5.08 37.57
C GLU A 180 -2.68 -5.57 36.34
N PRO A 181 -2.04 -6.33 35.43
CA PRO A 181 -2.71 -6.94 34.30
C PRO A 181 -3.83 -7.89 34.71
N THR A 182 -5.02 -7.70 34.13
CA THR A 182 -6.20 -8.55 34.38
C THR A 182 -6.49 -9.49 33.22
N CYS A 183 -6.51 -8.95 31.99
CA CYS A 183 -6.68 -9.68 30.75
C CYS A 183 -6.23 -8.83 29.56
N TYR A 184 -6.20 -9.43 28.37
CA TYR A 184 -6.07 -8.77 27.08
C TYR A 184 -7.45 -8.64 26.44
N MET A 185 -7.76 -7.44 25.96
CA MET A 185 -9.00 -7.09 25.29
C MET A 185 -8.83 -7.27 23.80
N HIS A 186 -9.35 -8.37 23.27
CA HIS A 186 -9.39 -8.66 21.84
C HIS A 186 -10.64 -8.04 21.24
N THR A 187 -10.48 -7.02 20.40
CA THR A 187 -11.58 -6.36 19.69
C THR A 187 -11.48 -6.67 18.21
N THR A 188 -12.48 -7.35 17.67
CA THR A 188 -12.65 -7.52 16.22
C THR A 188 -13.79 -6.65 15.74
N THR A 189 -13.52 -5.81 14.75
CA THR A 189 -14.53 -5.01 14.06
C THR A 189 -14.63 -5.48 12.62
N THR A 190 -15.84 -5.82 12.17
CA THR A 190 -16.11 -6.21 10.78
C THR A 190 -17.03 -5.20 10.10
N TYR A 191 -16.74 -4.93 8.83
CA TYR A 191 -17.46 -3.97 7.99
C TYR A 191 -18.08 -4.69 6.79
N ARG A 192 -19.41 -4.78 6.78
CA ARG A 192 -20.15 -5.46 5.70
C ARG A 192 -21.42 -4.71 5.33
N HIS A 193 -21.59 -4.44 4.04
CA HIS A 193 -22.76 -3.71 3.50
C HIS A 193 -23.04 -2.38 4.22
N GLY A 194 -21.98 -1.62 4.53
CA GLY A 194 -22.08 -0.35 5.25
C GLY A 194 -22.40 -0.48 6.75
N LYS A 195 -22.48 -1.70 7.30
CA LYS A 195 -22.69 -1.94 8.72
C LYS A 195 -21.38 -2.30 9.41
N LYS A 196 -21.20 -1.77 10.62
CA LYS A 196 -20.12 -2.11 11.55
C LYS A 196 -20.64 -3.10 12.58
N LYS A 197 -19.93 -4.21 12.79
CA LYS A 197 -20.17 -5.16 13.89
C LYS A 197 -18.89 -5.29 14.72
N VAL A 198 -19.00 -5.06 16.01
CA VAL A 198 -17.89 -5.15 16.96
C VAL A 198 -18.11 -6.36 17.86
N ARG A 199 -17.05 -7.14 18.09
CA ARG A 199 -16.97 -8.20 19.09
C ARG A 199 -15.76 -7.92 19.96
N THR A 200 -15.94 -8.02 21.27
CA THR A 200 -14.88 -7.78 22.24
C THR A 200 -14.84 -8.93 23.22
N GLU A 201 -13.64 -9.47 23.46
CA GLU A 201 -13.40 -10.58 24.39
C GLU A 201 -12.21 -10.25 25.29
N CYS A 202 -12.25 -10.74 26.52
CA CYS A 202 -11.23 -10.53 27.55
C CYS A 202 -10.65 -11.89 27.90
N THR A 203 -9.39 -12.12 27.53
CA THR A 203 -8.71 -13.42 27.68
C THR A 203 -7.37 -13.24 28.37
N LYS A 204 -6.83 -14.30 28.99
CA LYS A 204 -5.48 -14.26 29.57
C LYS A 204 -4.38 -14.44 28.52
N ASP A 205 -4.76 -14.93 27.35
CA ASP A 205 -3.87 -15.12 26.21
C ASP A 205 -3.77 -13.83 25.39
N LEU A 206 -2.58 -13.60 24.80
CA LEU A 206 -2.28 -12.50 23.88
C LEU A 206 -2.50 -12.94 22.42
#